data_AF-A0A946I6H5-F1
#
_entry.id   AF-A0A946I6H5-F1
#
_cell.length_a   1.000
_cell.length_b   1.000
_cell.length_c   1.000
_cell.angle_alpha   90.00
_cell.angle_beta   90.00
_cell.angle_gamma   90.00
#
_symmetry.space_group_name_H-M   'P 1'
#
loop_
_entity.id
_entity.type
_entity.pdbx_description
1 polymer ?
#
loop_
_entity_poly.entity_id
_entity_poly.type
_entity_poly.pdbx_seq_one_letter_code
_entity_poly.pdbx_strand_id
1 'polypeptide(L)'
;EMKHSIVFAKTNFKWDNENKAFVSKGNIGVGSVLDKQVNSLVDGYIIIEKGQNSDVLTIYLTTEFYDEYYFQYKNGVMRSWSTNPDFNAAILSVPDGKRKADRTKGAPAYRYMIAPEDITEKFLKQAKKKY
;
A
#
# COMPACT_ATOMS: atom_id res chain seq x y z
N GLU A 1 -1.28 -10.94 -21.09
CA GLU A 1 -2.14 -10.90 -19.90
C GLU A 1 -1.64 -9.87 -18.91
N MET A 2 -2.55 -9.09 -18.32
CA MET A 2 -2.25 -7.97 -17.42
C MET A 2 -1.77 -8.48 -16.04
N LYS A 3 -0.51 -8.90 -15.97
CA LYS A 3 0.17 -9.19 -14.69
C LYS A 3 0.52 -7.87 -14.00
N HIS A 4 -0.41 -7.34 -13.21
CA HIS A 4 -0.19 -6.16 -12.36
C HIS A 4 -0.03 -6.57 -10.91
N SER A 5 0.69 -5.76 -10.12
CA SER A 5 0.95 -6.06 -8.71
C SER A 5 -0.33 -6.26 -7.92
N ILE A 6 -1.23 -5.28 -7.93
CA ILE A 6 -2.56 -5.35 -7.32
C ILE A 6 -3.52 -4.60 -8.23
N VAL A 7 -4.68 -5.21 -8.52
CA VAL A 7 -5.78 -4.57 -9.24
C VAL A 7 -6.92 -4.33 -8.28
N PHE A 8 -7.24 -3.05 -8.07
CA PHE A 8 -8.43 -2.65 -7.32
C PHE A 8 -9.62 -2.50 -8.26
N ALA A 9 -10.75 -3.06 -7.87
CA ALA A 9 -12.02 -2.96 -8.58
C ALA A 9 -13.01 -2.15 -7.74
N LYS A 10 -13.81 -1.30 -8.40
CA LYS A 10 -14.88 -0.52 -7.77
C LYS A 10 -14.42 0.34 -6.56
N THR A 11 -13.23 0.93 -6.64
CA THR A 11 -12.74 1.87 -5.62
C THR A 11 -13.16 3.30 -5.96
N ASN A 12 -13.97 3.90 -5.09
CA ASN A 12 -14.44 5.27 -5.25
C ASN A 12 -13.58 6.22 -4.42
N PHE A 13 -12.91 7.16 -5.08
CA PHE A 13 -12.12 8.18 -4.40
C PHE A 13 -12.92 9.46 -4.20
N LYS A 14 -12.79 10.05 -3.01
CA LYS A 14 -13.27 11.40 -2.68
C LYS A 14 -12.07 12.32 -2.47
N TRP A 15 -12.16 13.55 -2.99
CA TRP A 15 -11.16 14.58 -2.70
C TRP A 15 -11.42 15.19 -1.32
N ASP A 16 -10.39 15.22 -0.48
CA ASP A 16 -10.32 15.97 0.76
C ASP A 16 -9.48 17.23 0.54
N ASN A 17 -10.12 18.39 0.65
CA ASN A 17 -9.47 19.68 0.41
C ASN A 17 -8.60 20.15 1.59
N GLU A 18 -8.91 19.76 2.82
CA GLU A 18 -8.15 20.12 4.03
C GLU A 18 -6.80 19.38 4.04
N ASN A 19 -6.85 18.07 3.79
CA ASN A 19 -5.68 17.20 3.77
C ASN A 19 -5.01 17.12 2.39
N LYS A 20 -5.61 17.71 1.35
CA LYS A 20 -5.16 17.66 -0.05
C LYS A 20 -4.89 16.23 -0.51
N ALA A 21 -5.89 15.36 -0.32
CA ALA A 21 -5.77 13.94 -0.57
C ALA A 21 -6.96 13.37 -1.36
N PHE A 22 -6.69 12.38 -2.21
CA PHE A 22 -7.74 11.49 -2.71
C PHE A 22 -7.85 10.30 -1.77
N VAL A 23 -9.07 10.02 -1.28
CA VAL A 23 -9.32 9.00 -0.27
C VAL A 23 -10.41 8.06 -0.73
N SER A 24 -10.10 6.77 -0.77
CA SER A 24 -11.06 5.68 -0.79
C SER A 24 -11.01 5.00 0.58
N LYS A 25 -12.16 4.88 1.26
CA LYS A 25 -12.28 4.31 2.61
C LYS A 25 -13.43 3.32 2.66
N GLY A 26 -13.28 2.28 3.47
CA GLY A 26 -14.30 1.26 3.66
C GLY A 26 -14.06 0.08 2.71
N ASN A 27 -15.15 -0.35 2.07
CA ASN A 27 -15.16 -1.50 1.17
C ASN A 27 -14.31 -1.26 -0.10
N ILE A 28 -13.12 -1.84 -0.13
CA ILE A 28 -12.18 -1.83 -1.25
C ILE A 28 -12.26 -3.18 -1.97
N GLY A 29 -12.64 -3.17 -3.25
CA GLY A 29 -12.62 -4.38 -4.07
C GLY A 29 -11.20 -4.69 -4.53
N VAL A 30 -10.70 -5.89 -4.21
CA VAL A 30 -9.43 -6.42 -4.69
C VAL A 30 -9.74 -7.47 -5.76
N GLY A 31 -9.48 -7.15 -7.02
CA GLY A 31 -9.76 -8.04 -8.15
C GLY A 31 -8.70 -9.12 -8.29
N SER A 32 -7.44 -8.72 -8.41
CA SER A 32 -6.31 -9.65 -8.54
C SER A 32 -5.04 -9.13 -7.88
N VAL A 33 -4.15 -10.05 -7.52
CA VAL A 33 -2.78 -9.79 -7.08
C VAL A 33 -1.87 -10.66 -7.93
N LEU A 34 -1.00 -10.03 -8.70
CA LEU A 34 -0.19 -10.69 -9.73
C LEU A 34 -1.08 -11.50 -10.70
N ASP A 35 -0.83 -12.80 -10.81
CA ASP A 35 -1.58 -13.75 -11.62
C ASP A 35 -2.72 -14.44 -10.85
N LYS A 36 -2.88 -14.14 -9.55
CA LYS A 36 -3.92 -14.72 -8.72
C LYS A 36 -5.15 -13.82 -8.68
N GLN A 37 -6.28 -14.37 -9.10
CA GLN A 37 -7.56 -13.74 -8.89
C GLN A 37 -7.94 -13.82 -7.41
N VAL A 38 -8.32 -12.70 -6.83
CA VAL A 38 -8.71 -12.58 -5.42
C VAL A 38 -10.22 -12.37 -5.31
N ASN A 39 -10.77 -11.41 -6.07
CA ASN A 39 -12.20 -11.05 -6.08
C ASN A 39 -12.82 -10.86 -4.68
N SER A 40 -12.08 -10.25 -3.76
CA SER A 40 -12.56 -10.02 -2.39
C SER A 40 -12.93 -8.56 -2.17
N LEU A 41 -13.86 -8.32 -1.25
CA LEU A 41 -14.17 -6.99 -0.74
C LEU A 41 -13.61 -6.89 0.67
N VAL A 42 -12.63 -6.02 0.87
CA VAL A 42 -11.93 -5.86 2.15
C VAL A 42 -12.14 -4.46 2.71
N ASP A 43 -12.12 -4.31 4.03
CA ASP A 43 -12.14 -2.99 4.65
C ASP A 43 -10.76 -2.34 4.57
N GLY A 44 -10.69 -1.01 4.55
CA GLY A 44 -9.42 -0.32 4.55
C GLY A 44 -9.43 1.11 4.01
N TYR A 45 -8.23 1.55 3.64
CA TYR A 45 -7.94 2.88 3.10
C TYR A 45 -7.02 2.78 1.89
N ILE A 46 -7.34 3.54 0.84
CA ILE A 46 -6.38 3.93 -0.20
C ILE A 46 -6.35 5.45 -0.21
N ILE A 47 -5.20 6.01 0.14
CA ILE A 47 -4.99 7.43 0.31
C ILE A 47 -3.86 7.87 -0.61
N ILE A 48 -4.11 8.89 -1.43
CA ILE A 48 -3.10 9.57 -2.24
C ILE A 48 -3.00 11.00 -1.74
N GLU A 49 -2.02 11.28 -0.89
CA GLU A 49 -1.73 12.62 -0.38
C GLU A 49 -0.87 13.39 -1.38
N LYS A 50 -1.30 14.60 -1.77
CA LYS A 50 -0.49 15.49 -2.61
C LYS A 50 0.64 16.09 -1.79
N GLY A 51 1.87 15.76 -2.15
CA GLY A 51 3.07 16.33 -1.53
C GLY A 51 3.71 17.43 -2.38
N GLN A 52 4.54 18.26 -1.77
CA GLN A 52 5.24 19.35 -2.49
C GLN A 52 6.23 18.81 -3.52
N ASN A 53 6.98 17.74 -3.17
CA ASN A 53 8.00 17.15 -4.03
C ASN A 53 7.57 15.80 -4.62
N SER A 54 6.71 15.07 -3.92
CA SER A 54 6.16 13.79 -4.38
C SER A 54 4.84 13.51 -3.70
N ASP A 55 3.91 12.94 -4.44
CA ASP A 55 2.72 12.35 -3.87
C ASP A 55 3.09 11.14 -2.99
N VAL A 56 2.26 10.88 -1.98
CA VAL A 56 2.39 9.72 -1.09
C VAL A 56 1.17 8.85 -1.30
N LEU A 57 1.40 7.61 -1.72
CA LEU A 57 0.36 6.58 -1.77
C LEU A 57 0.46 5.76 -0.49
N THR A 58 -0.63 5.65 0.25
CA THR A 58 -0.78 4.70 1.36
C THR A 58 -1.98 3.80 1.12
N ILE A 59 -1.76 2.50 1.22
CA ILE A 59 -2.79 1.46 1.14
C ILE A 59 -2.76 0.71 2.47
N TYR A 60 -3.92 0.56 3.08
CA TYR A 60 -4.11 -0.27 4.26
C TYR A 60 -5.35 -1.11 4.05
N LEU A 61 -5.24 -2.42 4.21
CA LEU A 61 -6.31 -3.38 3.97
C LEU A 61 -6.42 -4.31 5.18
N THR A 62 -7.64 -4.62 5.59
CA THR A 62 -7.94 -5.62 6.61
C THR A 62 -8.79 -6.71 5.98
N THR A 63 -8.30 -7.95 6.03
CA THR A 63 -9.02 -9.11 5.49
C THR A 63 -10.16 -9.54 6.42
N GLU A 64 -11.01 -10.44 5.94
CA GLU A 64 -12.10 -11.03 6.74
C GLU A 64 -11.59 -11.78 7.98
N PHE A 65 -10.34 -12.26 7.95
CA PHE A 65 -9.68 -12.94 9.07
C PHE A 65 -8.86 -11.99 9.95
N TYR A 66 -9.07 -10.68 9.83
CA TYR A 66 -8.36 -9.63 10.56
C TYR A 66 -6.87 -9.52 10.26
N ASP A 67 -6.37 -10.19 9.21
CA ASP A 67 -5.01 -9.91 8.75
C ASP A 67 -4.94 -8.51 8.14
N GLU A 68 -3.95 -7.74 8.56
CA GLU A 68 -3.71 -6.38 8.09
C GLU A 68 -2.57 -6.35 7.09
N TYR A 69 -2.70 -5.53 6.05
CA TYR A 69 -1.68 -5.30 5.05
C TYR A 69 -1.50 -3.82 4.84
N TYR A 70 -0.29 -3.33 5.06
CA TYR A 70 0.09 -1.93 4.93
C TYR A 70 1.13 -1.77 3.82
N PHE A 71 0.93 -0.77 2.98
CA PHE A 71 1.86 -0.34 1.95
C PHE A 71 1.91 1.19 1.91
N GLN A 72 3.10 1.77 1.98
CA GLN A 72 3.31 3.18 1.71
C GLN A 72 4.40 3.36 0.67
N TYR A 73 4.05 4.03 -0.41
CA TYR A 73 4.98 4.44 -1.43
C TYR A 73 5.24 5.94 -1.40
N LYS A 74 6.50 6.31 -1.24
CA LYS A 74 6.96 7.70 -1.24
C LYS A 74 8.37 7.77 -1.80
N ASN A 75 8.62 8.68 -2.75
CA ASN A 75 9.96 8.95 -3.28
C ASN A 75 10.75 7.69 -3.70
N GLY A 76 10.11 6.76 -4.42
CA GLY A 76 10.79 5.54 -4.87
C GLY A 76 10.99 4.47 -3.80
N VAL A 77 10.44 4.66 -2.59
CA VAL A 77 10.54 3.70 -1.49
C VAL A 77 9.16 3.16 -1.16
N MET A 78 8.99 1.85 -1.30
CA MET A 78 7.85 1.11 -0.77
C MET A 78 8.18 0.60 0.63
N ARG A 79 7.41 1.02 1.63
CA ARG A 79 7.43 0.45 2.97
C ARG A 79 6.20 -0.44 3.12
N SER A 80 6.37 -1.66 3.57
CA SER A 80 5.26 -2.59 3.74
C SER A 80 5.36 -3.40 5.02
N TRP A 81 4.21 -3.75 5.59
CA TRP A 81 4.10 -4.55 6.80
C TRP A 81 2.77 -5.29 6.79
N SER A 82 2.71 -6.43 7.47
CA SER A 82 1.47 -7.18 7.67
C SER A 82 1.45 -7.85 9.05
N THR A 83 0.27 -8.14 9.57
CA THR A 83 0.13 -9.10 10.69
C THR A 83 0.46 -10.53 10.25
N ASN A 84 0.42 -10.82 8.95
CA ASN A 84 0.83 -12.11 8.41
C ASN A 84 2.37 -12.25 8.47
N PRO A 85 2.90 -13.18 9.29
CA PRO A 85 4.35 -13.33 9.47
C PRO A 85 5.04 -13.82 8.20
N ASP A 86 4.39 -14.60 7.34
CA ASP A 86 4.96 -15.12 6.10
C ASP A 86 5.20 -13.99 5.09
N PHE A 87 4.31 -13.00 5.05
CA PHE A 87 4.48 -11.80 4.22
C PHE A 87 5.74 -11.03 4.65
N ASN A 88 5.91 -10.80 5.95
CA ASN A 88 7.07 -10.11 6.48
C ASN A 88 8.36 -10.92 6.27
N ALA A 89 8.31 -12.24 6.50
CA ALA A 89 9.43 -13.14 6.29
C ALA A 89 9.89 -13.16 4.83
N ALA A 90 8.95 -13.14 3.86
CA ALA A 90 9.28 -13.07 2.44
C ALA A 90 10.11 -11.82 2.11
N ILE A 91 9.78 -10.66 2.69
CA ILE A 91 10.56 -9.42 2.52
C ILE A 91 11.93 -9.56 3.19
N LEU A 92 11.95 -10.02 4.45
CA LEU A 92 13.16 -10.11 5.26
C LEU A 92 14.18 -11.12 4.72
N SER A 93 13.71 -12.18 4.06
CA SER A 93 14.54 -13.21 3.42
C SER A 93 15.42 -12.67 2.28
N VAL A 94 15.01 -11.55 1.67
CA VAL A 94 15.81 -10.87 0.64
C VAL A 94 16.80 -9.94 1.31
N PRO A 95 18.12 -10.02 1.05
CA PRO A 95 19.09 -9.09 1.61
C PRO A 95 18.79 -7.63 1.23
N ASP A 96 18.96 -6.69 2.16
CA ASP A 96 18.63 -5.27 1.99
C ASP A 96 19.18 -4.66 0.69
N GLY A 97 20.43 -4.94 0.35
CA GLY A 97 21.09 -4.43 -0.87
C GLY A 97 20.47 -4.94 -2.18
N LYS A 98 19.66 -6.01 -2.12
CA LYS A 98 18.93 -6.62 -3.24
C LYS A 98 17.44 -6.24 -3.28
N ARG A 99 16.90 -5.54 -2.27
CA ARG A 99 15.50 -5.11 -2.24
C ARG A 99 15.23 -3.87 -3.11
N LYS A 100 15.61 -3.95 -4.38
CA LYS A 100 15.53 -2.85 -5.36
C LYS A 100 15.16 -3.39 -6.73
N ALA A 101 14.44 -2.60 -7.51
CA ALA A 101 14.20 -2.92 -8.90
C ALA A 101 15.46 -2.66 -9.73
N ASP A 102 15.58 -3.38 -10.85
CA ASP A 102 16.60 -3.07 -11.85
C ASP A 102 16.41 -1.65 -12.38
N ARG A 103 17.53 -0.97 -12.65
CA ARG A 103 17.51 0.39 -13.16
C ARG A 103 17.15 0.38 -14.64
N THR A 104 15.89 0.68 -14.94
CA THR A 104 15.46 0.96 -16.31
C THR A 104 15.75 2.42 -16.64
N LYS A 105 16.34 2.69 -17.82
CA LYS A 105 16.67 4.06 -18.25
C LYS A 105 15.41 4.93 -18.28
N GLY A 106 15.42 6.03 -17.53
CA GLY A 106 14.29 6.98 -17.44
C GLY A 106 13.24 6.64 -16.38
N ALA A 107 13.29 5.47 -15.73
CA ALA A 107 12.40 5.13 -14.63
C ALA A 107 12.98 5.63 -13.28
N PRO A 108 12.14 6.12 -12.36
CA PRO A 108 12.57 6.42 -11.00
C PRO A 108 13.14 5.18 -10.30
N ALA A 109 14.15 5.38 -9.45
CA ALA A 109 14.66 4.29 -8.63
C ALA A 109 13.55 3.74 -7.72
N TYR A 110 13.45 2.42 -7.62
CA TYR A 110 12.51 1.74 -6.73
C TYR A 110 13.25 0.82 -5.77
N ARG A 111 12.92 0.91 -4.48
CA ARG A 111 13.31 -0.05 -3.45
C ARG A 111 12.17 -0.33 -2.50
N TYR A 112 12.22 -1.49 -1.85
CA TYR A 112 11.23 -1.87 -0.86
C TYR A 112 11.87 -2.27 0.47
N MET A 113 11.14 -2.11 1.56
CA MET A 113 11.59 -2.47 2.89
C MET A 113 10.40 -2.72 3.83
N ILE A 114 10.67 -3.39 4.95
CA ILE A 114 9.69 -3.56 6.00
C ILE A 114 9.34 -2.19 6.62
N ALA A 115 8.06 -1.95 6.89
CA ALA A 115 7.62 -0.87 7.77
C ALA A 115 7.66 -1.35 9.22
N PRO A 116 8.10 -0.52 10.18
CA PRO A 116 7.88 -0.81 11.59
C PRO A 116 6.38 -0.85 11.90
N GLU A 117 5.96 -1.77 12.76
CA GLU A 117 4.57 -1.92 13.20
C GLU A 117 4.01 -0.62 13.80
N ASP A 118 4.80 0.09 14.61
CA ASP A 118 4.39 1.33 15.26
C ASP A 118 4.07 2.44 14.24
N ILE A 119 4.70 2.44 13.06
CA ILE A 119 4.40 3.35 11.96
C ILE A 119 3.04 3.03 11.35
N THR A 120 2.72 1.74 11.18
CA THR A 120 1.41 1.30 10.67
C THR A 120 0.29 1.67 11.66
N GLU A 121 0.48 1.42 12.95
CA GLU A 121 -0.51 1.80 13.97
C GLU A 121 -0.75 3.31 14.01
N LYS A 122 0.33 4.10 13.96
CA LYS A 122 0.25 5.56 13.94
C LYS A 122 -0.51 6.04 12.71
N PHE A 123 -0.23 5.46 11.55
CA PHE A 123 -0.99 5.76 10.33
C PHE A 123 -2.48 5.45 10.52
N LEU A 124 -2.84 4.26 11.00
CA LEU A 124 -4.25 3.86 11.14
C LEU A 124 -5.01 4.79 12.10
N LYS A 125 -4.39 5.16 13.23
CA LYS A 125 -4.95 6.13 14.18
C LYS A 125 -5.19 7.49 13.53
N GLN A 126 -4.25 7.96 12.71
CA GLN A 126 -4.38 9.23 11.99
C GLN A 126 -5.45 9.17 10.89
N ALA A 127 -5.47 8.10 10.09
CA ALA A 127 -6.44 7.91 9.02
C ALA A 127 -7.87 7.92 9.58
N LYS A 128 -8.14 7.17 10.67
CA LYS A 128 -9.43 7.14 11.37
C LYS A 128 -9.87 8.50 11.92
N LYS A 129 -8.92 9.37 12.28
CA LYS A 129 -9.20 10.71 12.80
C LYS A 129 -9.49 11.71 11.68
N LYS A 130 -8.78 11.60 10.55
CA LYS A 130 -8.86 12.53 9.42
C LYS A 130 -10.01 12.24 8.46
N TYR A 131 -10.31 10.97 8.21
CA TYR A 131 -11.23 10.48 7.18
C TYR A 131 -12.22 9.49 7.77
#